data_AF-A0A3M1J3J4-F1
#
_entry.id   AF-A0A3M1J3J4-F1
#
_cell.length_a   1.000
_cell.length_b   1.000
_cell.length_c   1.000
_cell.angle_alpha   90.00
_cell.angle_beta   90.00
_cell.angle_gamma   90.00
#
_symmetry.space_group_name_H-M   'P 1'
#
loop_
_entity.id
_entity.type
_entity.pdbx_description
1 polymer ?
#
loop_
_entity_poly.entity_id
_entity_poly.type
_entity_poly.pdbx_seq_one_letter_code
_entity_poly.pdbx_strand_id
1 'polypeptide(L)'
;MLAASPAVAQQAKFLKKHGDWSSYVSAGTAKKVCFVVAQPRDQAPKNVKRDPVYFYVSHYPADKVKNEISIKMGYPLKPGVPVEITIGDKKFKLFTKGEGAFVEKKADENA
;
A
#
# COMPACT_ATOMS: atom_id res chain seq x y z
N MET A 1 -2.64 -19.88 32.36
CA MET A 1 -3.46 -19.89 31.13
C MET A 1 -3.13 -18.63 30.33
N LEU A 2 -2.55 -18.76 29.12
CA LEU A 2 -2.43 -17.62 28.20
C LEU A 2 -3.80 -17.39 27.55
N ALA A 3 -4.49 -16.31 27.90
CA ALA A 3 -5.68 -15.89 27.18
C ALA A 3 -5.25 -15.27 25.83
N ALA A 4 -5.63 -15.89 24.73
CA ALA A 4 -5.49 -15.28 23.40
C ALA A 4 -6.59 -14.23 23.23
N SER A 5 -6.23 -12.95 23.23
CA SER A 5 -7.17 -11.88 22.90
C SER A 5 -7.65 -12.02 21.46
N PRO A 6 -8.96 -11.91 21.17
CA PRO A 6 -9.45 -11.95 19.80
C PRO A 6 -8.85 -10.78 19.01
N ALA A 7 -8.12 -11.09 17.95
CA ALA A 7 -7.68 -10.09 16.99
C ALA A 7 -8.92 -9.62 16.21
N VAL A 8 -9.45 -8.46 16.55
CA VAL A 8 -10.45 -7.79 15.71
C VAL A 8 -9.74 -7.38 14.42
N ALA A 9 -10.06 -8.04 13.31
CA ALA A 9 -9.58 -7.66 12.00
C ALA A 9 -10.07 -6.24 11.70
N GLN A 10 -9.15 -5.27 11.69
CA GLN A 10 -9.52 -3.87 11.48
C GLN A 10 -9.93 -3.66 10.01
N GLN A 11 -11.23 -3.64 9.75
CA GLN A 11 -11.76 -3.42 8.42
C GLN A 11 -11.63 -1.93 8.07
N ALA A 12 -10.97 -1.61 6.96
CA ALA A 12 -10.87 -0.24 6.50
C ALA A 12 -12.26 0.29 6.13
N LYS A 13 -12.62 1.46 6.65
CA LYS A 13 -13.88 2.15 6.35
C LYS A 13 -13.74 2.92 5.04
N PHE A 14 -14.58 2.61 4.06
CA PHE A 14 -14.73 3.40 2.84
C PHE A 14 -15.22 4.82 3.16
N LEU A 15 -14.67 5.81 2.45
CA LEU A 15 -15.05 7.21 2.58
C LEU A 15 -15.71 7.73 1.31
N LYS A 16 -14.97 7.71 0.19
CA LYS A 16 -15.44 8.29 -1.08
C LYS A 16 -14.71 7.69 -2.28
N LYS A 17 -15.34 7.71 -3.45
CA LYS A 17 -14.70 7.44 -4.74
C LYS A 17 -14.59 8.72 -5.55
N HIS A 18 -13.47 8.93 -6.23
CA HIS A 18 -13.23 10.04 -7.15
C HIS A 18 -12.40 9.55 -8.35
N GLY A 19 -13.04 9.47 -9.52
CA GLY A 19 -12.45 8.81 -10.69
C GLY A 19 -12.09 7.36 -10.38
N ASP A 20 -10.85 6.98 -10.68
CA ASP A 20 -10.34 5.62 -10.42
C ASP A 20 -9.92 5.39 -8.96
N TRP A 21 -9.92 6.43 -8.14
CA TRP A 21 -9.44 6.37 -6.77
C TRP A 21 -10.58 6.17 -5.78
N SER A 22 -10.35 5.31 -4.80
CA SER A 22 -11.24 5.12 -3.64
C SER A 22 -10.49 5.43 -2.36
N SER A 23 -11.06 6.28 -1.50
CA SER A 23 -10.49 6.70 -0.23
C SER A 23 -11.06 5.91 0.94
N TYR A 24 -10.19 5.63 1.91
CA TYR A 24 -10.49 4.84 3.08
C TYR A 24 -9.82 5.43 4.31
N VAL A 25 -10.39 5.11 5.48
CA VAL A 25 -9.73 5.28 6.77
C VAL A 25 -9.72 3.94 7.49
N SER A 26 -8.55 3.52 7.96
CA SER A 26 -8.44 2.44 8.93
C SER A 26 -8.14 3.04 10.30
N ALA A 27 -9.05 2.83 11.25
CA ALA A 27 -8.93 3.33 12.61
C ALA A 27 -9.49 2.29 13.59
N GLY A 28 -8.74 2.00 14.66
CA GLY A 28 -9.17 1.17 15.81
C GLY A 28 -8.00 1.04 16.78
N THR A 29 -7.68 -0.15 17.33
CA THR A 29 -6.56 -0.31 18.30
C THR A 29 -5.16 0.01 17.74
N ALA A 30 -5.03 0.04 16.41
CA ALA A 30 -3.83 0.46 15.70
C ALA A 30 -3.84 1.98 15.41
N LYS A 31 -2.66 2.55 15.15
CA LYS A 31 -2.52 3.94 14.68
C LYS A 31 -3.40 4.18 13.45
N LYS A 32 -4.15 5.29 13.43
CA LYS A 32 -5.00 5.69 12.31
C LYS A 32 -4.19 5.77 11.01
N VAL A 33 -4.74 5.24 9.92
CA VAL A 33 -4.19 5.38 8.56
C VAL A 33 -5.29 5.86 7.62
N CYS A 34 -4.99 6.90 6.84
CA CYS A 34 -5.86 7.34 5.75
C CYS A 34 -5.18 6.99 4.44
N PHE A 35 -5.88 6.38 3.50
CA PHE A 35 -5.26 5.99 2.23
C PHE A 35 -6.24 6.08 1.07
N VAL A 36 -5.70 6.29 -0.12
CA VAL A 36 -6.42 6.13 -1.38
C VAL A 36 -5.83 4.94 -2.14
N VAL A 37 -6.69 4.19 -2.83
CA VAL A 37 -6.30 3.08 -3.70
C VAL A 37 -6.84 3.25 -5.10
N ALA A 38 -6.04 2.83 -6.07
CA ALA A 38 -6.45 2.64 -7.45
C ALA A 38 -6.04 1.24 -7.94
N GLN A 39 -6.87 0.66 -8.80
CA GLN A 39 -6.50 -0.52 -9.58
C GLN A 39 -5.84 -0.09 -10.89
N PRO A 40 -4.88 -0.86 -11.42
CA PRO A 40 -4.26 -0.53 -12.69
C PRO A 40 -5.25 -0.67 -13.84
N ARG A 41 -5.14 0.22 -14.82
CA ARG A 41 -5.94 0.17 -16.05
C ARG A 41 -5.42 -0.85 -17.07
N ASP A 42 -4.13 -1.17 -17.02
CA ASP A 42 -3.50 -2.19 -17.85
C ASP A 42 -2.45 -2.97 -17.05
N GLN A 43 -2.21 -4.20 -17.48
CA GLN A 43 -1.40 -5.15 -16.76
C GLN A 43 -0.67 -6.10 -17.72
N ALA A 44 0.61 -6.36 -17.44
CA ALA A 44 1.38 -7.39 -18.13
C ALA A 44 2.00 -8.37 -17.11
N PRO A 45 2.15 -9.66 -17.47
CA PRO A 45 1.49 -10.33 -18.59
C PRO A 45 -0.03 -10.41 -18.37
N LYS A 46 -0.84 -10.38 -19.44
CA LYS A 46 -2.32 -10.40 -19.35
C LYS A 46 -2.89 -11.74 -18.87
N ASN A 47 -2.15 -12.84 -19.04
CA ASN A 47 -2.63 -14.20 -18.83
C ASN A 47 -2.19 -14.79 -17.48
N VAL A 48 -2.10 -13.97 -16.44
CA VAL A 48 -1.69 -14.42 -15.09
C VAL A 48 -2.87 -14.34 -14.14
N LYS A 49 -3.17 -15.45 -13.46
CA LYS A 49 -4.11 -15.46 -12.33
C LYS A 49 -3.39 -14.95 -11.09
N ARG A 50 -3.85 -13.81 -10.57
CA ARG A 50 -3.36 -13.17 -9.34
C ARG A 50 -4.52 -12.50 -8.62
N ASP A 51 -4.35 -12.25 -7.34
CA ASP A 51 -5.25 -11.37 -6.62
C ASP A 51 -5.21 -9.95 -7.22
N PRO A 52 -6.22 -9.12 -6.94
CA PRO A 52 -6.25 -7.77 -7.47
C PRO A 52 -5.02 -6.95 -7.06
N VAL A 53 -4.45 -6.25 -8.05
CA VAL A 53 -3.34 -5.32 -7.86
C VAL A 53 -3.89 -3.98 -7.39
N TYR A 54 -3.25 -3.37 -6.40
CA TYR A 54 -3.62 -2.06 -5.89
C TYR A 54 -2.38 -1.18 -5.74
N PHE A 55 -2.48 0.06 -6.22
CA PHE A 55 -1.54 1.13 -5.90
C PHE A 55 -2.13 1.99 -4.78
N TYR A 56 -1.38 2.18 -3.71
CA TYR A 56 -1.77 2.91 -2.51
C TYR A 56 -1.00 4.23 -2.42
N VAL A 57 -1.69 5.27 -1.97
CA VAL A 57 -1.07 6.48 -1.41
C VAL A 57 -1.60 6.66 0.00
N SER A 58 -0.72 6.57 0.98
CA SER A 58 -1.06 6.50 2.40
C SER A 58 -0.56 7.71 3.18
N HIS A 59 -1.34 8.08 4.19
CA HIS A 59 -1.01 9.06 5.21
C HIS A 59 -1.12 8.37 6.56
N TYR A 60 -0.03 8.42 7.34
CA TYR A 60 0.06 7.91 8.71
C TYR A 60 0.21 9.08 9.69
N PRO A 61 -0.89 9.69 10.18
CA PRO A 61 -0.82 10.91 10.98
C PRO A 61 0.04 10.77 12.24
N ALA A 62 -0.02 9.62 12.90
CA ALA A 62 0.74 9.33 14.11
C ALA A 62 2.25 9.24 13.89
N ASP A 63 2.69 8.98 12.66
CA ASP A 63 4.10 8.90 12.28
C ASP A 63 4.55 10.12 11.43
N LYS A 64 3.65 11.09 11.23
CA LYS A 64 3.85 12.29 10.39
C LYS A 64 4.24 11.99 8.92
N VAL A 65 3.93 10.78 8.43
CA VAL A 65 4.21 10.38 7.05
C VAL A 65 3.04 10.76 6.15
N LYS A 66 3.33 11.39 5.02
CA LYS A 66 2.35 11.79 4.00
C LYS A 66 2.78 11.25 2.64
N ASN A 67 1.81 10.95 1.79
CA ASN A 67 2.05 10.54 0.40
C ASN A 67 2.94 9.29 0.25
N GLU A 68 2.93 8.38 1.24
CA GLU A 68 3.69 7.13 1.15
C GLU A 68 3.07 6.26 0.05
N ILE A 69 3.86 5.93 -0.97
CA ILE A 69 3.42 5.04 -2.05
C ILE A 69 3.73 3.58 -1.69
N SER A 70 2.80 2.69 -2.02
CA SER A 70 3.04 1.24 -1.99
C SER A 70 2.19 0.51 -3.01
N ILE A 71 2.57 -0.71 -3.35
CA ILE A 71 1.84 -1.56 -4.29
C ILE A 71 1.56 -2.90 -3.63
N LYS A 72 0.32 -3.38 -3.72
CA LYS A 72 -0.02 -4.79 -3.55
C LYS A 72 -0.08 -5.43 -4.93
N MET A 73 0.79 -6.40 -5.20
CA MET A 73 0.90 -7.04 -6.51
C MET A 73 -0.07 -8.23 -6.69
N GLY A 74 -0.70 -8.68 -5.60
CA GLY A 74 -1.65 -9.81 -5.64
C GLY A 74 -1.01 -11.18 -5.85
N TYR A 75 0.32 -11.25 -5.71
CA TYR A 75 1.09 -12.49 -5.57
C TYR A 75 2.38 -12.19 -4.80
N PRO A 76 3.02 -13.19 -4.18
CA PRO A 76 4.27 -13.00 -3.46
C PRO A 76 5.40 -12.50 -4.36
N LEU A 77 5.99 -11.36 -4.00
CA LEU A 77 7.16 -10.81 -4.66
C LEU A 77 8.42 -11.53 -4.17
N LYS A 78 9.40 -11.68 -5.07
CA LYS A 78 10.70 -12.26 -4.70
C LYS A 78 11.39 -11.37 -3.67
N PRO A 79 11.73 -11.88 -2.46
CA PRO A 79 12.42 -11.10 -1.45
C PRO A 79 13.77 -10.61 -1.94
N GLY A 80 14.16 -9.40 -1.54
CA GLY A 80 15.46 -8.80 -1.85
C GLY A 80 15.63 -8.32 -3.30
N VAL A 81 14.64 -8.56 -4.17
CA VAL A 81 14.60 -7.97 -5.51
C VAL A 81 13.72 -6.71 -5.45
N PRO A 82 14.28 -5.50 -5.64
CA PRO A 82 13.50 -4.28 -5.55
C PRO A 82 12.51 -4.15 -6.72
N VAL A 83 11.43 -3.43 -6.48
CA VAL A 83 10.49 -2.97 -7.52
C VAL A 83 10.84 -1.54 -7.89
N GLU A 84 11.04 -1.26 -9.17
CA GLU A 84 11.17 0.10 -9.69
C GLU A 84 9.80 0.61 -10.15
N ILE A 85 9.40 1.79 -9.67
CA ILE A 85 8.19 2.50 -10.10
C ILE A 85 8.60 3.80 -10.78
N THR A 86 7.94 4.13 -11.89
CA THR A 86 8.07 5.45 -12.52
C THR A 86 6.75 6.22 -12.37
N ILE A 87 6.81 7.45 -11.86
CA ILE A 87 5.66 8.36 -11.74
C ILE A 87 6.06 9.69 -12.38
N GLY A 88 5.44 10.02 -13.51
CA GLY A 88 5.91 11.12 -14.35
C GLY A 88 7.33 10.84 -14.83
N ASP A 89 8.27 11.71 -14.48
CA ASP A 89 9.71 11.60 -14.76
C ASP A 89 10.53 11.02 -13.60
N LYS A 90 9.90 10.77 -12.44
CA LYS A 90 10.58 10.30 -11.22
C LYS A 90 10.58 8.79 -11.12
N LYS A 91 11.71 8.24 -10.67
CA LYS A 91 11.88 6.81 -10.37
C LYS A 91 11.98 6.57 -8.88
N PHE A 92 11.30 5.54 -8.41
CA PHE A 92 11.28 5.10 -7.01
C PHE A 92 11.71 3.64 -6.94
N LYS A 93 12.61 3.30 -6.02
CA LYS A 93 12.96 1.92 -5.70
C LYS A 93 12.26 1.51 -4.42
N LEU A 94 11.49 0.44 -4.50
CA LEU A 94 10.72 -0.10 -3.40
C LEU A 94 11.27 -1.46 -3.01
N PHE A 95 11.35 -1.73 -1.71
CA PHE A 95 11.70 -3.04 -1.20
C PHE A 95 10.46 -3.95 -1.21
N THR A 96 10.69 -5.25 -1.36
CA THR A 96 9.62 -6.25 -1.43
C THR A 96 9.43 -6.97 -0.10
N LYS A 97 8.17 -7.18 0.29
CA LYS A 97 7.80 -7.97 1.46
C LYS A 97 6.43 -8.62 1.25
N GLY A 98 6.40 -9.94 1.21
CA GLY A 98 5.17 -10.68 0.89
C GLY A 98 4.67 -10.28 -0.51
N GLU A 99 3.41 -9.88 -0.61
CA GLU A 99 2.82 -9.38 -1.87
C GLU A 99 3.01 -7.88 -2.10
N GLY A 100 3.67 -7.19 -1.16
CA GLY A 100 3.78 -5.74 -1.14
C GLY A 100 5.16 -5.24 -1.58
N ALA A 101 5.17 -4.09 -2.27
CA ALA A 101 6.34 -3.27 -2.49
C ALA A 101 6.16 -1.93 -1.75
N PHE A 102 7.17 -1.52 -0.99
CA PHE A 102 7.10 -0.38 -0.07
C PHE A 102 8.33 0.51 -0.22
N VAL A 103 8.17 1.82 0.02
CA VAL A 103 9.32 2.74 0.10
C VAL A 103 10.17 2.40 1.32
N GLU A 104 11.50 2.45 1.18
CA GLU A 104 12.38 2.37 2.34
C GLU A 104 12.13 3.58 3.23
N LYS A 105 11.91 3.37 4.53
CA LYS A 105 11.99 4.45 5.51
C LYS A 105 13.46 4.88 5.65
N LYS A 106 13.91 5.78 4.78
CA LYS A 106 15.11 6.61 4.97
C LYS A 106 14.73 8.07 4.80
N ALA A 107 15.39 8.93 5.57
CA ALA A 107 14.99 10.29 5.97
C ALA A 107 14.91 11.36 4.85
N ASP A 108 14.61 10.99 3.61
CA ASP A 108 14.51 11.92 2.48
C ASP A 108 13.07 12.02 1.97
N GLU A 109 12.20 12.66 2.77
CA GLU A 109 10.91 13.18 2.32
C GLU A 109 10.90 14.72 2.25
N ASN A 110 12.06 15.35 2.09
CA ASN A 110 12.18 16.79 1.84
C ASN A 110 12.75 17.02 0.43
N ALA A 111 11.87 17.06 -0.58
CA ALA A 111 12.13 17.68 -1.87
C ALA A 111 10.87 18.38 -2.38
#